data_AF-W4UT05-F1
#
_entry.id   AF-W4UT05-F1
#
_cell.length_a   1.000
_cell.length_b   1.000
_cell.length_c   1.000
_cell.angle_alpha   90.00
_cell.angle_beta   90.00
_cell.angle_gamma   90.00
#
_symmetry.space_group_name_H-M   'P 1'
#
loop_
_entity.id
_entity.type
_entity.pdbx_description
1 polymer ?
#
loop_
_entity_poly.entity_id
_entity_poly.type
_entity_poly.pdbx_seq_one_letter_code
_entity_poly.pdbx_strand_id
1 'polypeptide(L)'
;MKYFNHKIIGIAMMCATVMGCTDEYDCNLQVEKPEEVANSEYLAGFDLLKSYITRDAGSPFKLMVNMAPTDFLKKDIGYSTILSNFDGLDVGGFFTPLSALKGDASYDFGGMQLVADASKEAGVALYGGTLCSNQGQRADYYNKLIQPIVIPFVPEKGKTVIFDFEGDGLGKTYGMTGGSQAVVENDPDGKSGKALHVGTDANKAAYSFPKFNVKLPEGRKLGDYVNLTIDMRIVNNDGLWGSGMKVLINGEKFAVGVNAQGFGCSSNTWNRQAVIALNTDKLRASFYQKI
;
A
#
# COMPACT_ATOMS: atom_id res chain seq x y z
N MET A 1 -40.85 79.71 60.90
CA MET A 1 -40.20 78.60 60.16
C MET A 1 -40.60 78.76 58.69
N LYS A 2 -39.87 79.58 57.92
CA LYS A 2 -38.68 79.24 57.10
C LYS A 2 -39.01 78.29 55.94
N TYR A 3 -39.74 78.82 54.95
CA TYR A 3 -39.74 78.29 53.59
C TYR A 3 -38.65 79.03 52.81
N PHE A 4 -37.44 78.46 52.77
CA PHE A 4 -36.43 78.92 51.83
C PHE A 4 -36.81 78.42 50.43
N ASN A 5 -36.95 79.40 49.54
CA ASN A 5 -37.62 79.31 48.26
C ASN A 5 -36.78 78.52 47.24
N HIS A 6 -37.41 77.58 46.55
CA HIS A 6 -36.86 76.56 45.66
C HIS A 6 -36.14 77.10 44.39
N LYS A 7 -35.93 78.42 44.27
CA LYS A 7 -35.34 79.07 43.09
C LYS A 7 -33.81 79.24 43.14
N ILE A 8 -33.18 79.12 44.32
CA ILE A 8 -31.72 79.29 44.46
C ILE A 8 -30.96 77.97 44.21
N ILE A 9 -31.60 76.82 44.47
CA ILE A 9 -31.01 75.49 44.20
C ILE A 9 -30.90 75.23 42.69
N GLY A 10 -31.86 75.71 41.89
CA GLY A 10 -31.85 75.55 40.44
C GLY A 10 -30.73 76.34 39.72
N ILE A 11 -30.32 77.50 40.26
CA ILE A 11 -29.25 78.32 39.67
C ILE A 11 -27.86 77.79 40.06
N ALA A 12 -27.70 77.26 41.28
CA ALA A 12 -26.45 76.64 41.70
C ALA A 12 -26.12 75.34 40.93
N MET A 13 -27.15 74.61 40.47
CA MET A 13 -26.99 73.36 39.70
C MET A 13 -26.68 73.59 38.21
N MET A 14 -27.00 74.78 37.68
CA MET A 14 -26.75 75.14 36.28
C MET A 14 -25.35 75.75 36.06
N CYS A 15 -24.71 76.28 37.11
CA CYS A 15 -23.33 76.78 37.04
C CYS A 15 -22.27 75.67 37.14
N ALA A 16 -22.62 74.47 37.63
CA ALA A 16 -21.68 73.35 37.77
C ALA A 16 -21.48 72.54 36.47
N THR A 17 -22.35 72.72 35.46
CA THR A 17 -22.28 71.97 34.19
C THR A 17 -21.52 72.70 33.08
N VAL A 18 -21.04 73.92 33.31
CA VAL A 18 -20.31 74.72 32.31
C VAL A 18 -18.79 74.73 32.51
N MET A 19 -18.25 74.03 33.51
CA MET A 19 -16.80 73.89 33.73
C MET A 19 -16.24 72.49 33.37
N GLY A 20 -17.02 71.66 32.67
CA GLY A 20 -16.61 70.31 32.28
C GLY A 20 -15.98 70.19 30.88
N CYS A 21 -16.07 71.23 30.03
CA CYS A 21 -15.38 71.28 28.74
C CYS A 21 -14.31 72.37 28.82
N THR A 22 -13.17 72.04 29.40
CA THR A 22 -11.93 72.65 28.94
C THR A 22 -11.59 71.92 27.64
N ASP A 23 -11.69 72.60 26.49
CA ASP A 23 -11.34 72.02 25.18
C ASP A 23 -9.84 71.66 25.08
N GLU A 24 -9.02 72.15 26.02
CA GLU A 24 -7.63 71.74 26.19
C GLU A 24 -7.48 70.94 27.48
N TYR A 25 -7.55 69.62 27.34
CA TYR A 25 -6.90 68.71 28.28
C TYR A 25 -5.44 68.61 27.86
N ASP A 26 -4.54 69.37 28.51
CA ASP A 26 -3.09 69.24 28.33
C ASP A 26 -2.61 67.93 28.99
N CYS A 27 -2.93 66.82 28.34
CA CYS A 27 -2.44 65.50 28.68
C CYS A 27 -0.95 65.45 28.28
N ASN A 28 -0.07 65.97 29.15
CA ASN A 28 1.38 65.85 29.01
C ASN A 28 1.92 64.41 29.24
N LEU A 29 1.03 63.43 29.32
CA LEU A 29 1.41 62.03 29.18
C LEU A 29 1.59 61.74 27.69
N GLN A 30 2.85 61.72 27.23
CA GLN A 30 3.18 61.08 25.96
C GLN A 30 2.98 59.58 26.12
N VAL A 31 1.72 59.15 26.05
CA VAL A 31 1.38 57.73 26.03
C VAL A 31 1.72 57.23 24.63
N GLU A 32 2.66 56.30 24.57
CA GLU A 32 3.01 55.65 23.31
C GLU A 32 1.75 55.03 22.71
N LYS A 33 1.55 55.24 21.41
CA LYS A 33 0.38 54.73 20.71
C LYS A 33 0.32 53.22 20.88
N PRO A 34 -0.81 52.63 21.31
CA PRO A 34 -0.91 51.19 21.42
C PRO A 34 -0.55 50.53 20.10
N GLU A 35 0.31 49.52 20.16
CA GLU A 35 0.85 48.86 18.97
C GLU A 35 -0.26 48.33 18.04
N GLU A 36 -1.37 47.85 18.62
CA GLU A 36 -2.55 47.42 17.85
C GLU A 36 -3.18 48.55 17.02
N VAL A 37 -3.24 49.77 17.56
CA VAL A 37 -3.80 50.94 16.86
C VAL A 37 -2.82 51.40 15.78
N ALA A 38 -1.51 51.44 16.08
CA ALA A 38 -0.48 51.76 15.11
C ALA A 38 -0.45 50.77 13.93
N ASN A 39 -0.57 49.47 14.22
CA ASN A 39 -0.64 48.42 13.20
C ASN A 39 -1.92 48.49 12.38
N SER A 40 -3.07 48.76 13.01
CA SER A 40 -4.35 48.93 12.31
C SER A 40 -4.31 50.11 11.35
N GLU A 41 -3.79 51.27 11.77
CA GLU A 41 -3.63 52.44 10.90
C GLU A 41 -2.64 52.20 9.77
N TYR A 42 -1.53 51.52 10.05
CA TYR A 42 -0.58 51.11 9.03
C TYR A 42 -1.25 50.20 7.98
N LEU A 43 -1.99 49.18 8.42
CA LEU A 43 -2.71 48.26 7.53
C LEU A 43 -3.83 48.96 6.75
N ALA A 44 -4.51 49.93 7.37
CA ALA A 44 -5.53 50.76 6.72
C ALA A 44 -4.95 51.69 5.65
N GLY A 45 -3.64 51.92 5.63
CA GLY A 45 -2.94 52.68 4.59
C GLY A 45 -2.78 51.93 3.27
N PHE A 46 -3.07 50.63 3.22
CA PHE A 46 -3.01 49.82 2.00
C PHE A 46 -4.38 49.64 1.35
N ASP A 47 -4.39 49.54 0.03
CA ASP A 47 -5.57 49.09 -0.72
C ASP A 47 -5.81 47.58 -0.51
N LEU A 48 -6.97 47.10 -0.97
CA LEU A 48 -7.30 45.67 -0.93
C LEU A 48 -6.23 44.83 -1.65
N LEU A 49 -5.78 43.72 -1.07
CA LEU A 49 -4.69 42.90 -1.64
C LEU A 49 -4.91 42.53 -3.10
N LYS A 50 -6.13 42.10 -3.45
CA LYS A 50 -6.50 41.71 -4.82
C LYS A 50 -6.43 42.86 -5.86
N SER A 51 -6.31 44.11 -5.42
CA SER A 51 -6.18 45.29 -6.30
C SER A 51 -4.75 45.46 -6.82
N TYR A 52 -3.74 44.98 -6.10
CA TYR A 52 -2.34 45.03 -6.52
C TYR A 52 -1.99 44.00 -7.61
N ILE A 53 -2.92 43.12 -7.96
CA ILE A 53 -2.73 42.09 -8.98
C ILE A 53 -3.25 42.60 -10.32
N THR A 54 -2.33 42.74 -11.27
CA THR A 54 -2.68 43.03 -12.66
C THR A 54 -3.25 41.77 -13.30
N ARG A 55 -4.46 41.86 -13.85
CA ARG A 55 -5.15 40.76 -14.55
C ARG A 55 -5.27 41.15 -16.01
N ASP A 56 -4.76 40.31 -16.91
CA ASP A 56 -4.96 40.46 -18.35
C ASP A 56 -5.75 39.25 -18.90
N ALA A 57 -6.23 39.37 -20.14
CA ALA A 57 -7.02 38.33 -20.78
C ALA A 57 -6.23 37.03 -21.05
N GLY A 58 -4.89 37.05 -20.97
CA GLY A 58 -4.01 35.90 -21.20
C GLY A 58 -3.63 35.14 -19.93
N SER A 59 -3.79 35.74 -18.75
CA SER A 59 -3.46 35.13 -17.46
C SER A 59 -4.43 35.59 -16.36
N PRO A 60 -5.59 34.92 -16.21
CA PRO A 60 -6.55 35.22 -15.14
C PRO A 60 -6.05 34.64 -13.81
N PHE A 61 -5.03 35.26 -13.22
CA PHE A 61 -4.54 34.91 -11.90
C PHE A 61 -5.59 35.24 -10.83
N LYS A 62 -5.84 34.28 -9.94
CA LYS A 62 -6.73 34.44 -8.78
C LYS A 62 -5.92 34.35 -7.50
N LEU A 63 -6.03 35.35 -6.64
CA LEU A 63 -5.42 35.33 -5.32
C LEU A 63 -6.35 34.60 -4.36
N MET A 64 -5.94 33.42 -3.91
CA MET A 64 -6.71 32.63 -2.94
C MET A 64 -5.99 32.58 -1.60
N VAL A 65 -6.74 32.36 -0.53
CA VAL A 65 -6.21 32.18 0.82
C VAL A 65 -6.67 30.85 1.41
N ASN A 66 -5.79 30.24 2.19
CA ASN A 66 -6.10 28.99 2.88
C ASN A 66 -6.87 29.27 4.18
N MET A 67 -8.02 28.61 4.38
CA MET A 67 -8.78 28.68 5.62
C MET A 67 -9.62 27.40 5.81
N ALA A 68 -9.78 26.96 7.05
CA ALA A 68 -10.65 25.83 7.37
C ALA A 68 -12.11 26.11 6.97
N PRO A 69 -12.85 25.13 6.41
CA PRO A 69 -14.27 25.28 6.08
C PRO A 69 -15.11 25.78 7.25
N THR A 70 -14.83 25.29 8.47
CA THR A 70 -15.57 25.66 9.68
C THR A 70 -15.42 27.13 10.04
N ASP A 71 -14.26 27.74 9.79
CA ASP A 71 -14.05 29.16 10.08
C ASP A 71 -14.67 30.05 9.02
N PHE A 72 -14.62 29.64 7.75
CA PHE A 72 -15.33 30.32 6.69
C PHE A 72 -16.85 30.35 6.93
N LEU A 73 -17.41 29.22 7.39
CA LEU A 73 -18.84 29.08 7.68
C LEU A 73 -19.32 29.90 8.88
N LYS A 74 -18.44 30.35 9.79
CA LYS A 74 -18.82 31.23 10.91
C LYS A 74 -19.22 32.64 10.46
N LYS A 75 -18.80 33.06 9.26
CA LYS A 75 -19.03 34.41 8.71
C LYS A 75 -18.50 35.56 9.60
N ASP A 76 -17.43 35.31 10.37
CA ASP A 76 -16.76 36.29 11.23
C ASP A 76 -15.71 37.13 10.45
N ILE A 77 -14.79 37.79 11.17
CA ILE A 77 -13.73 38.67 10.61
C ILE A 77 -12.92 37.96 9.51
N GLY A 78 -12.64 36.66 9.65
CA GLY A 78 -11.93 35.90 8.62
C GLY A 78 -12.69 35.86 7.29
N TYR A 79 -14.01 35.69 7.34
CA TYR A 79 -14.87 35.67 6.15
C TYR A 79 -14.88 37.05 5.46
N SER A 80 -15.09 38.14 6.20
CA SER A 80 -15.08 39.49 5.61
C SER A 80 -13.72 39.86 5.02
N THR A 81 -12.63 39.39 5.65
CA THR A 81 -11.26 39.54 5.13
C THR A 81 -11.10 38.83 3.79
N ILE A 82 -11.61 37.60 3.65
CA ILE A 82 -11.59 36.84 2.39
C ILE A 82 -12.31 37.61 1.28
N LEU A 83 -13.56 38.01 1.52
CA LEU A 83 -14.39 38.69 0.51
C LEU A 83 -13.75 40.00 0.04
N SER A 84 -13.14 40.74 0.96
CA SER A 84 -12.52 42.03 0.67
C SER A 84 -11.20 41.87 -0.09
N ASN A 85 -10.33 40.96 0.36
CA ASN A 85 -8.93 40.92 -0.08
C ASN A 85 -8.58 39.83 -1.10
N PHE A 86 -9.42 38.82 -1.28
CA PHE A 86 -9.10 37.62 -2.06
C PHE A 86 -10.17 37.30 -3.11
N ASP A 87 -9.79 36.49 -4.11
CA ASP A 87 -10.66 35.99 -5.18
C ASP A 87 -11.25 34.61 -4.85
N GLY A 88 -10.73 33.94 -3.82
CA GLY A 88 -11.11 32.58 -3.49
C GLY A 88 -10.58 32.06 -2.17
N LEU A 89 -11.11 30.91 -1.80
CA LEU A 89 -10.81 30.12 -0.62
C LEU A 89 -10.19 28.78 -1.03
N ASP A 90 -9.07 28.43 -0.42
CA ASP A 90 -8.53 27.07 -0.40
C ASP A 90 -8.84 26.43 0.96
N VAL A 91 -9.49 25.27 0.96
CA VAL A 91 -9.83 24.56 2.20
C VAL A 91 -8.77 23.54 2.64
N GLY A 92 -7.54 23.63 2.16
CA GLY A 92 -6.35 23.02 2.77
C GLY A 92 -6.38 21.51 2.90
N GLY A 93 -7.05 20.80 2.00
CA GLY A 93 -7.16 19.34 2.08
C GLY A 93 -8.05 18.83 3.22
N PHE A 94 -8.94 19.67 3.76
CA PHE A 94 -9.99 19.22 4.68
C PHE A 94 -10.87 18.12 4.08
N PHE A 95 -11.04 18.14 2.75
CA PHE A 95 -11.71 17.07 2.02
C PHE A 95 -10.69 16.20 1.30
N THR A 96 -10.69 14.92 1.63
CA THR A 96 -9.87 13.85 1.06
C THR A 96 -10.73 12.62 0.79
N PRO A 97 -10.26 11.62 0.04
CA PRO A 97 -10.94 10.33 -0.03
C PRO A 97 -11.22 9.72 1.34
N LEU A 98 -10.34 9.92 2.33
CA LEU A 98 -10.57 9.47 3.71
C LEU A 98 -11.76 10.16 4.36
N SER A 99 -11.93 11.48 4.18
CA SER A 99 -13.07 12.19 4.77
C SER A 99 -14.38 11.99 3.98
N ALA A 100 -14.29 11.73 2.67
CA ALA A 100 -15.44 11.64 1.77
C ALA A 100 -15.99 10.22 1.58
N LEU A 101 -15.16 9.18 1.59
CA LEU A 101 -15.62 7.78 1.51
C LEU A 101 -15.74 7.23 2.93
N LYS A 102 -16.87 6.65 3.33
CA LYS A 102 -17.07 5.99 4.64
C LYS A 102 -16.56 4.55 4.62
N GLY A 103 -16.43 3.94 5.81
CA GLY A 103 -15.98 2.54 5.94
C GLY A 103 -16.93 1.51 5.31
N ASP A 104 -18.21 1.86 5.14
CA ASP A 104 -19.25 1.06 4.49
C ASP A 104 -19.29 1.24 2.95
N ALA A 105 -18.30 1.92 2.38
CA ALA A 105 -18.19 2.29 0.96
C ALA A 105 -19.26 3.29 0.45
N SER A 106 -20.02 3.94 1.34
CA SER A 106 -20.86 5.08 0.98
C SER A 106 -20.08 6.40 1.01
N TYR A 107 -20.57 7.45 0.35
CA TYR A 107 -19.92 8.76 0.34
C TYR A 107 -20.61 9.78 1.28
N ASP A 108 -19.82 10.63 1.93
CA ASP A 108 -20.23 11.83 2.66
C ASP A 108 -19.68 13.09 2.00
N PHE A 109 -20.57 13.88 1.40
CA PHE A 109 -20.21 15.17 0.81
C PHE A 109 -20.85 16.34 1.55
N GLY A 110 -21.47 16.12 2.71
CA GLY A 110 -22.26 17.16 3.40
C GLY A 110 -21.44 18.40 3.74
N GLY A 111 -20.26 18.22 4.36
CA GLY A 111 -19.37 19.33 4.67
C GLY A 111 -18.82 20.05 3.43
N MET A 112 -18.54 19.31 2.36
CA MET A 112 -18.07 19.88 1.09
C MET A 112 -19.17 20.73 0.43
N GLN A 113 -20.40 20.25 0.47
CA GLN A 113 -21.57 20.96 -0.06
C GLN A 113 -21.80 22.27 0.70
N LEU A 114 -21.74 22.25 2.04
CA LEU A 114 -21.93 23.45 2.87
C LEU A 114 -20.93 24.56 2.52
N VAL A 115 -19.64 24.24 2.40
CA VAL A 115 -18.64 25.26 2.06
C VAL A 115 -18.76 25.69 0.59
N ALA A 116 -19.11 24.79 -0.32
CA ALA A 116 -19.34 25.14 -1.72
C ALA A 116 -20.51 26.11 -1.89
N ASP A 117 -21.61 25.89 -1.17
CA ASP A 117 -22.77 26.78 -1.17
C ASP A 117 -22.42 28.14 -0.56
N ALA A 118 -21.70 28.16 0.57
CA ALA A 118 -21.25 29.41 1.18
C ALA A 118 -20.28 30.20 0.28
N SER A 119 -19.33 29.52 -0.39
CA SER A 119 -18.42 30.18 -1.33
C SER A 119 -19.15 30.73 -2.55
N LYS A 120 -20.16 30.00 -3.04
CA LYS A 120 -21.04 30.46 -4.13
C LYS A 120 -21.87 31.68 -3.72
N GLU A 121 -22.47 31.66 -2.52
CA GLU A 121 -23.21 32.80 -1.95
C GLU A 121 -22.29 34.04 -1.83
N ALA A 122 -21.05 33.83 -1.39
CA ALA A 122 -20.03 34.87 -1.26
C ALA A 122 -19.46 35.38 -2.60
N GLY A 123 -19.70 34.67 -3.71
CA GLY A 123 -19.12 35.01 -5.01
C GLY A 123 -17.61 34.78 -5.10
N VAL A 124 -17.04 33.90 -4.27
CA VAL A 124 -15.60 33.58 -4.26
C VAL A 124 -15.34 32.21 -4.88
N ALA A 125 -14.17 32.04 -5.51
CA ALA A 125 -13.75 30.73 -5.99
C ALA A 125 -13.45 29.79 -4.82
N LEU A 126 -13.69 28.49 -4.99
CA LEU A 126 -13.37 27.47 -3.99
C LEU A 126 -12.40 26.46 -4.58
N TYR A 127 -11.30 26.23 -3.89
CA TYR A 127 -10.38 25.13 -4.14
C TYR A 127 -10.55 24.07 -3.03
N GLY A 128 -11.13 22.93 -3.40
CA GLY A 128 -11.60 21.90 -2.46
C GLY A 128 -10.53 20.95 -1.89
N GLY A 129 -9.30 20.99 -2.42
CA GLY A 129 -8.26 20.01 -2.08
C GLY A 129 -8.31 18.73 -2.93
N THR A 130 -7.51 17.74 -2.55
CA THR A 130 -7.01 16.74 -3.49
C THR A 130 -7.89 15.49 -3.65
N LEU A 131 -8.09 15.09 -4.90
CA LEU A 131 -8.78 13.83 -5.25
C LEU A 131 -7.86 12.60 -5.07
N CYS A 132 -6.55 12.78 -5.27
CA CYS A 132 -5.57 11.73 -5.16
C CYS A 132 -4.30 12.26 -4.50
N SER A 133 -3.86 11.59 -3.44
CA SER A 133 -2.62 11.89 -2.72
C SER A 133 -2.13 10.62 -2.05
N ASN A 134 -0.84 10.53 -1.73
CA ASN A 134 -0.29 9.49 -0.86
C ASN A 134 -0.78 9.62 0.60
N GLN A 135 -1.33 10.78 0.98
CA GLN A 135 -1.95 11.04 2.28
C GLN A 135 -3.48 11.09 2.15
N GLY A 136 -4.22 10.79 3.23
CA GLY A 136 -5.69 10.86 3.22
C GLY A 136 -6.37 9.79 2.36
N GLN A 137 -5.74 8.62 2.20
CA GLN A 137 -6.28 7.47 1.47
C GLN A 137 -7.11 6.52 2.37
N ARG A 138 -8.03 5.77 1.77
CA ARG A 138 -8.75 4.65 2.40
C ARG A 138 -8.00 3.33 2.17
N ALA A 139 -6.85 3.18 2.84
CA ALA A 139 -5.95 2.05 2.65
C ALA A 139 -6.66 0.68 2.80
N ASP A 140 -7.48 0.50 3.83
CA ASP A 140 -8.20 -0.78 4.05
C ASP A 140 -9.15 -1.13 2.89
N TYR A 141 -9.87 -0.13 2.38
CA TYR A 141 -10.76 -0.31 1.23
C TYR A 141 -9.96 -0.67 -0.03
N TYR A 142 -8.89 0.07 -0.34
CA TYR A 142 -8.06 -0.23 -1.52
C TYR A 142 -7.38 -1.59 -1.42
N ASN A 143 -6.85 -1.94 -0.24
CA ASN A 143 -6.26 -3.25 0.02
C ASN A 143 -7.26 -4.39 -0.18
N LYS A 144 -8.53 -4.18 0.19
CA LYS A 144 -9.62 -5.15 -0.07
C LYS A 144 -9.86 -5.36 -1.57
N LEU A 145 -9.83 -4.30 -2.38
CA LEU A 145 -10.04 -4.40 -3.83
C LEU A 145 -8.95 -5.19 -4.56
N ILE A 146 -7.74 -5.23 -4.01
CA ILE A 146 -6.59 -5.94 -4.59
C ILE A 146 -6.31 -7.29 -3.93
N GLN A 147 -7.19 -7.77 -3.03
CA GLN A 147 -6.97 -9.07 -2.40
C GLN A 147 -7.02 -10.21 -3.43
N PRO A 148 -6.10 -11.18 -3.36
CA PRO A 148 -6.14 -12.35 -4.23
C PRO A 148 -7.45 -13.12 -4.07
N ILE A 149 -8.02 -13.56 -5.19
CA ILE A 149 -9.14 -14.49 -5.17
C ILE A 149 -8.59 -15.86 -4.75
N VAL A 150 -9.00 -16.34 -3.58
CA VAL A 150 -8.72 -17.71 -3.15
C VAL A 150 -9.68 -18.64 -3.88
N ILE A 151 -9.17 -19.44 -4.82
CA ILE A 151 -9.96 -20.49 -5.48
C ILE A 151 -10.06 -21.67 -4.51
N PRO A 152 -11.26 -21.99 -3.97
CA PRO A 152 -11.40 -23.13 -3.08
C PRO A 152 -11.16 -24.42 -3.86
N PHE A 153 -10.28 -25.28 -3.35
CA PHE A 153 -10.10 -26.63 -3.86
C PHE A 153 -10.15 -27.62 -2.69
N VAL A 154 -10.73 -28.80 -2.93
CA VAL A 154 -10.67 -29.91 -1.99
C VAL A 154 -9.43 -30.73 -2.36
N PRO A 155 -8.39 -30.78 -1.51
CA PRO A 155 -7.22 -31.61 -1.77
C PRO A 155 -7.66 -33.08 -1.74
N GLU A 156 -7.58 -33.75 -2.88
CA GLU A 156 -7.71 -35.18 -2.93
C GLU A 156 -6.44 -35.82 -2.37
N LYS A 157 -6.58 -36.64 -1.33
CA LYS A 157 -5.44 -37.34 -0.72
C LYS A 157 -5.26 -38.67 -1.44
N GLY A 158 -4.10 -38.86 -2.08
CA GLY A 158 -3.73 -40.11 -2.75
C GLY A 158 -2.29 -40.08 -3.23
N LYS A 159 -1.73 -41.27 -3.50
CA LYS A 159 -0.44 -41.43 -4.19
C LYS A 159 -0.72 -42.01 -5.57
N THR A 160 -0.14 -41.42 -6.61
CA THR A 160 -0.12 -42.01 -7.95
C THR A 160 1.29 -42.53 -8.19
N VAL A 161 1.43 -43.83 -8.45
CA VAL A 161 2.70 -44.37 -8.96
C VAL A 161 2.80 -43.94 -10.42
N ILE A 162 3.66 -42.97 -10.67
CA ILE A 162 3.85 -42.41 -12.02
C ILE A 162 4.91 -43.16 -12.82
N PHE A 163 5.77 -43.92 -12.14
CA PHE A 163 6.86 -44.69 -12.74
C PHE A 163 7.40 -45.71 -11.73
N ASP A 164 7.60 -46.95 -12.16
CA ASP A 164 8.37 -47.99 -11.46
C ASP A 164 9.21 -48.80 -12.48
N PHE A 165 10.11 -49.66 -11.98
CA PHE A 165 11.01 -50.45 -12.82
C PHE A 165 10.66 -51.94 -12.84
N GLU A 166 9.58 -52.37 -12.17
CA GLU A 166 9.28 -53.79 -11.95
C GLU A 166 8.91 -54.49 -13.27
N GLY A 167 8.16 -53.80 -14.12
CA GLY A 167 7.76 -54.29 -15.45
C GLY A 167 8.89 -54.30 -16.49
N ASP A 168 10.05 -53.72 -16.19
CA ASP A 168 11.15 -53.61 -17.14
C ASP A 168 12.05 -54.85 -17.18
N GLY A 169 12.60 -55.17 -18.35
CA GLY A 169 13.68 -56.15 -18.45
C GLY A 169 14.97 -55.65 -17.80
N LEU A 170 15.73 -56.56 -17.18
CA LEU A 170 17.09 -56.23 -16.71
C LEU A 170 17.96 -55.78 -17.89
N GLY A 171 18.78 -54.76 -17.67
CA GLY A 171 19.60 -54.14 -18.71
C GLY A 171 18.86 -53.11 -19.58
N LYS A 172 17.55 -52.90 -19.39
CA LYS A 172 16.85 -51.81 -20.07
C LYS A 172 17.48 -50.47 -19.70
N THR A 173 17.75 -49.64 -20.71
CA THR A 173 18.39 -48.34 -20.53
C THR A 173 17.37 -47.20 -20.59
N TYR A 174 17.61 -46.16 -19.79
CA TYR A 174 16.88 -44.89 -19.86
C TYR A 174 17.78 -43.77 -20.34
N GLY A 175 17.17 -42.79 -21.02
CA GLY A 175 17.90 -41.63 -21.52
C GLY A 175 18.47 -40.79 -20.37
N MET A 176 19.61 -40.16 -20.61
CA MET A 176 20.23 -39.20 -19.69
C MET A 176 20.16 -37.80 -20.30
N THR A 177 20.16 -36.76 -19.47
CA THR A 177 20.30 -35.36 -19.94
C THR A 177 21.72 -35.02 -20.39
N GLY A 178 22.68 -35.89 -20.08
CA GLY A 178 24.12 -35.67 -20.26
C GLY A 178 24.88 -36.99 -20.25
N GLY A 179 26.06 -36.99 -19.63
CA GLY A 179 26.95 -38.14 -19.62
C GLY A 179 26.51 -39.30 -18.72
N SER A 180 27.23 -40.41 -18.85
CA SER A 180 27.00 -41.69 -18.18
C SER A 180 25.71 -42.41 -18.64
N GLN A 181 25.21 -43.33 -17.82
CA GLN A 181 24.12 -44.25 -18.16
C GLN A 181 23.07 -44.33 -17.04
N ALA A 182 21.90 -44.84 -17.40
CA ALA A 182 20.85 -45.27 -16.47
C ALA A 182 20.33 -46.63 -16.92
N VAL A 183 20.47 -47.66 -16.10
CA VAL A 183 20.20 -49.06 -16.45
C VAL A 183 19.37 -49.74 -15.37
N VAL A 184 18.37 -50.51 -15.78
CA VAL A 184 17.55 -51.31 -14.85
C VAL A 184 18.34 -52.52 -14.39
N GLU A 185 18.50 -52.65 -13.08
CA GLU A 185 19.20 -53.73 -12.40
C GLU A 185 18.34 -54.24 -11.23
N ASN A 186 18.75 -55.36 -10.62
CA ASN A 186 18.11 -55.77 -9.37
C ASN A 186 18.44 -54.78 -8.26
N ASP A 187 17.52 -54.61 -7.30
CA ASP A 187 17.81 -53.89 -6.06
C ASP A 187 19.09 -54.46 -5.42
N PRO A 188 20.12 -53.64 -5.13
CA PRO A 188 21.37 -54.12 -4.55
C PRO A 188 21.20 -54.78 -3.19
N ASP A 189 20.13 -54.47 -2.46
CA ASP A 189 19.83 -55.15 -1.18
C ASP A 189 19.00 -56.43 -1.37
N GLY A 190 18.51 -56.70 -2.59
CA GLY A 190 17.67 -57.85 -2.93
C GLY A 190 16.27 -57.83 -2.32
N LYS A 191 15.77 -56.68 -1.86
CA LYS A 191 14.53 -56.56 -1.07
C LYS A 191 13.34 -56.00 -1.84
N SER A 192 13.59 -55.20 -2.88
CA SER A 192 12.54 -54.41 -3.54
C SER A 192 12.46 -54.63 -5.05
N GLY A 193 12.82 -55.83 -5.54
CA GLY A 193 12.71 -56.14 -6.97
C GLY A 193 13.81 -55.46 -7.78
N LYS A 194 13.44 -54.46 -8.58
CA LYS A 194 14.33 -53.78 -9.53
C LYS A 194 14.50 -52.30 -9.19
N ALA A 195 15.65 -51.77 -9.60
CA ALA A 195 16.00 -50.37 -9.43
C ALA A 195 16.71 -49.85 -10.68
N LEU A 196 16.69 -48.53 -10.85
CA LEU A 196 17.50 -47.87 -11.87
C LEU A 196 18.85 -47.48 -11.28
N HIS A 197 19.90 -48.11 -11.78
CA HIS A 197 21.27 -47.73 -11.48
C HIS A 197 21.70 -46.59 -12.41
N VAL A 198 22.05 -45.45 -11.82
CA VAL A 198 22.47 -44.24 -12.53
C VAL A 198 23.95 -44.00 -12.28
N GLY A 199 24.75 -43.93 -13.34
CA GLY A 199 26.20 -43.84 -13.23
C GLY A 199 26.92 -45.19 -13.35
N THR A 200 28.24 -45.14 -13.40
CA THR A 200 29.14 -46.30 -13.21
C THR A 200 30.34 -45.89 -12.36
N ASP A 201 31.16 -46.84 -11.94
CA ASP A 201 32.40 -46.54 -11.20
C ASP A 201 33.41 -45.74 -12.03
N ALA A 202 33.53 -46.04 -13.31
CA ALA A 202 34.42 -45.32 -14.22
C ALA A 202 33.86 -43.96 -14.67
N ASN A 203 32.54 -43.80 -14.70
CA ASN A 203 31.88 -42.60 -15.21
C ASN A 203 30.65 -42.25 -14.36
N LYS A 204 30.85 -41.44 -13.33
CA LYS A 204 29.78 -40.96 -12.44
C LYS A 204 28.86 -40.00 -13.20
N ALA A 205 27.56 -39.98 -12.87
CA ALA A 205 26.56 -39.13 -13.51
C ALA A 205 26.65 -37.65 -13.05
N ALA A 206 27.83 -37.04 -13.15
CA ALA A 206 28.06 -35.66 -12.73
C ALA A 206 27.18 -34.69 -13.53
N TYR A 207 26.36 -33.92 -12.84
CA TYR A 207 25.40 -32.95 -13.42
C TYR A 207 24.49 -33.52 -14.53
N SER A 208 24.29 -34.84 -14.51
CA SER A 208 23.53 -35.58 -15.52
C SER A 208 22.40 -36.32 -14.83
N PHE A 209 21.20 -36.23 -15.40
CA PHE A 209 19.97 -36.72 -14.76
C PHE A 209 19.32 -37.79 -15.64
N PRO A 210 18.79 -38.88 -15.06
CA PRO A 210 17.96 -39.81 -15.82
C PRO A 210 16.67 -39.11 -16.26
N LYS A 211 16.23 -39.40 -17.48
CA LYS A 211 15.07 -38.78 -18.12
C LYS A 211 14.00 -39.83 -18.37
N PHE A 212 12.79 -39.51 -17.92
CA PHE A 212 11.61 -40.34 -18.10
C PHE A 212 10.52 -39.55 -18.81
N ASN A 213 9.79 -40.23 -19.69
CA ASN A 213 8.54 -39.70 -20.23
C ASN A 213 7.41 -40.30 -19.41
N VAL A 214 6.74 -39.45 -18.63
CA VAL A 214 5.66 -39.85 -17.74
C VAL A 214 4.34 -39.39 -18.34
N LYS A 215 3.35 -40.30 -18.40
CA LYS A 215 1.96 -39.97 -18.71
C LYS A 215 1.17 -39.91 -17.41
N LEU A 216 0.60 -38.75 -17.10
CA LEU A 216 -0.28 -38.62 -15.94
C LEU A 216 -1.63 -39.33 -16.19
N PRO A 217 -2.34 -39.77 -15.12
CA PRO A 217 -3.68 -40.31 -15.25
C PRO A 217 -4.63 -39.36 -15.98
N GLU A 218 -5.66 -39.92 -16.61
CA GLU A 218 -6.65 -39.12 -17.34
C GLU A 218 -7.29 -38.05 -16.44
N GLY A 219 -7.41 -36.83 -16.98
CA GLY A 219 -7.93 -35.67 -16.25
C GLY A 219 -6.96 -35.02 -15.25
N ARG A 220 -5.76 -35.58 -15.03
CA ARG A 220 -4.74 -34.99 -14.14
C ARG A 220 -3.73 -34.13 -14.89
N LYS A 221 -3.36 -33.01 -14.28
CA LYS A 221 -2.24 -32.15 -14.67
C LYS A 221 -1.20 -32.11 -13.57
N LEU A 222 0.03 -31.71 -13.91
CA LEU A 222 1.12 -31.59 -12.93
C LEU A 222 0.75 -30.68 -11.75
N GLY A 223 -0.02 -29.61 -12.00
CA GLY A 223 -0.49 -28.69 -10.96
C GLY A 223 -1.45 -29.30 -9.93
N ASP A 224 -1.96 -30.51 -10.16
CA ASP A 224 -2.79 -31.23 -9.18
C ASP A 224 -1.93 -31.97 -8.14
N TYR A 225 -0.62 -32.07 -8.35
CA TYR A 225 0.32 -32.76 -7.47
C TYR A 225 1.10 -31.75 -6.63
N VAL A 226 1.11 -31.96 -5.32
CA VAL A 226 1.83 -31.10 -4.38
C VAL A 226 3.22 -31.60 -4.00
N ASN A 227 3.47 -32.90 -4.22
CA ASN A 227 4.69 -33.58 -3.81
C ASN A 227 5.12 -34.58 -4.88
N LEU A 228 6.43 -34.70 -5.09
CA LEU A 228 7.07 -35.85 -5.73
C LEU A 228 7.66 -36.74 -4.64
N THR A 229 7.33 -38.03 -4.67
CA THR A 229 7.91 -39.02 -3.77
C THR A 229 8.88 -39.90 -4.54
N ILE A 230 10.08 -40.11 -4.01
CA ILE A 230 11.14 -40.91 -4.62
C ILE A 230 11.78 -41.85 -3.59
N ASP A 231 12.08 -43.06 -4.01
CA ASP A 231 13.00 -43.96 -3.32
C ASP A 231 14.39 -43.76 -3.91
N MET A 232 15.37 -43.38 -3.08
CA MET A 232 16.72 -43.08 -3.55
C MET A 232 17.79 -43.74 -2.68
N ARG A 233 18.80 -44.32 -3.32
CA ARG A 233 20.02 -44.83 -2.67
C ARG A 233 21.22 -44.14 -3.29
N ILE A 234 22.14 -43.68 -2.45
CA ILE A 234 23.44 -43.19 -2.88
C ILE A 234 24.44 -44.34 -2.77
N VAL A 235 25.12 -44.67 -3.86
CA VAL A 235 26.18 -45.68 -3.86
C VAL A 235 27.44 -45.06 -3.28
N ASN A 236 28.03 -45.70 -2.28
CA ASN A 236 29.16 -45.18 -1.51
C ASN A 236 28.90 -43.74 -1.06
N ASN A 237 29.76 -42.79 -1.41
CA ASN A 237 29.58 -41.36 -1.08
C ASN A 237 29.36 -40.51 -2.34
N ASP A 238 29.06 -41.14 -3.47
CA ASP A 238 29.08 -40.50 -4.79
C ASP A 238 27.85 -39.60 -4.97
N GLY A 239 28.05 -38.30 -4.78
CA GLY A 239 26.98 -37.30 -4.87
C GLY A 239 26.21 -37.11 -3.56
N LEU A 240 26.72 -37.62 -2.43
CA LEU A 240 26.11 -37.42 -1.11
C LEU A 240 26.15 -35.93 -0.69
N TRP A 241 27.22 -35.23 -1.07
CA TRP A 241 27.46 -33.81 -0.82
C TRP A 241 27.61 -33.01 -2.13
N GLY A 242 27.55 -31.68 -2.02
CA GLY A 242 27.74 -30.77 -3.16
C GLY A 242 26.69 -29.67 -3.23
N SER A 243 26.53 -29.06 -4.41
CA SER A 243 25.69 -27.87 -4.67
C SER A 243 24.17 -28.09 -4.62
N GLY A 244 23.72 -29.16 -3.96
CA GLY A 244 22.31 -29.48 -3.80
C GLY A 244 21.71 -30.34 -4.92
N MET A 245 20.60 -31.00 -4.59
CA MET A 245 19.80 -31.81 -5.50
C MET A 245 18.93 -30.93 -6.39
N LYS A 246 18.65 -31.43 -7.60
CA LYS A 246 17.83 -30.75 -8.60
C LYS A 246 16.86 -31.74 -9.24
N VAL A 247 15.67 -31.28 -9.57
CA VAL A 247 14.68 -32.01 -10.38
C VAL A 247 14.44 -31.22 -11.66
N LEU A 248 14.33 -31.94 -12.78
CA LEU A 248 14.02 -31.32 -14.06
C LEU A 248 12.61 -31.72 -14.48
N ILE A 249 11.76 -30.74 -14.74
CA ILE A 249 10.39 -30.97 -15.22
C ILE A 249 10.21 -30.17 -16.50
N ASN A 250 9.87 -30.84 -17.60
CA ASN A 250 9.71 -30.24 -18.93
C ASN A 250 10.89 -29.35 -19.38
N GLY A 251 12.12 -29.72 -18.98
CA GLY A 251 13.35 -28.99 -19.34
C GLY A 251 13.73 -27.87 -18.36
N GLU A 252 12.85 -27.49 -17.44
CA GLU A 252 13.14 -26.50 -16.41
C GLU A 252 13.79 -27.15 -15.18
N LYS A 253 14.81 -26.48 -14.61
CA LYS A 253 15.59 -26.98 -13.47
C LYS A 253 15.08 -26.36 -12.16
N PHE A 254 14.67 -27.22 -11.23
CA PHE A 254 14.22 -26.83 -9.89
C PHE A 254 15.21 -27.30 -8.84
N ALA A 255 15.64 -26.39 -7.96
CA ALA A 255 16.50 -26.74 -6.84
C ALA A 255 15.66 -27.29 -5.68
N VAL A 256 16.05 -28.44 -5.14
CA VAL A 256 15.41 -29.03 -3.94
C VAL A 256 15.80 -28.27 -2.67
N GLY A 257 16.92 -27.54 -2.70
CA GLY A 257 17.40 -26.69 -1.60
C GLY A 257 18.34 -27.39 -0.62
N VAL A 258 18.48 -28.71 -0.71
CA VAL A 258 19.39 -29.53 0.10
C VAL A 258 20.22 -30.46 -0.79
N ASN A 259 21.38 -30.91 -0.31
CA ASN A 259 22.12 -32.02 -0.92
C ASN A 259 21.52 -33.37 -0.50
N ALA A 260 22.02 -34.49 -1.04
CA ALA A 260 21.44 -35.81 -0.77
C ALA A 260 21.48 -36.18 0.72
N GLN A 261 22.55 -35.80 1.46
CA GLN A 261 22.62 -35.99 2.90
C GLN A 261 21.52 -35.21 3.64
N GLY A 262 21.37 -33.92 3.34
CA GLY A 262 20.33 -33.06 3.92
C GLY A 262 18.91 -33.48 3.51
N PHE A 263 18.79 -34.21 2.41
CA PHE A 263 17.54 -34.84 1.96
C PHE A 263 17.23 -36.17 2.69
N GLY A 264 18.12 -36.63 3.58
CA GLY A 264 17.95 -37.84 4.38
C GLY A 264 18.60 -39.09 3.81
N CYS A 265 19.46 -38.96 2.79
CA CYS A 265 20.16 -40.10 2.21
C CYS A 265 21.46 -40.41 2.96
N SER A 266 21.80 -41.69 2.99
CA SER A 266 23.04 -42.21 3.56
C SER A 266 23.71 -43.16 2.57
N SER A 267 25.02 -43.33 2.75
CA SER A 267 25.83 -44.25 1.96
C SER A 267 25.23 -45.65 1.96
N ASN A 268 25.03 -46.21 0.77
CA ASN A 268 24.56 -47.58 0.57
C ASN A 268 23.30 -47.93 1.37
N THR A 269 22.41 -46.96 1.56
CA THR A 269 21.14 -47.15 2.26
C THR A 269 20.02 -46.48 1.48
N TRP A 270 18.88 -47.16 1.38
CA TRP A 270 17.69 -46.59 0.75
C TRP A 270 17.03 -45.53 1.66
N ASN A 271 16.88 -44.33 1.14
CA ASN A 271 15.93 -43.34 1.63
C ASN A 271 14.59 -43.56 0.92
N ARG A 272 13.66 -44.21 1.62
CA ARG A 272 12.37 -44.61 1.06
C ARG A 272 11.32 -43.51 1.27
N GLN A 273 10.47 -43.33 0.28
CA GLN A 273 9.38 -42.35 0.27
C GLN A 273 9.83 -40.91 0.56
N ALA A 274 11.05 -40.54 0.13
CA ALA A 274 11.56 -39.20 0.31
C ALA A 274 10.73 -38.19 -0.49
N VAL A 275 10.42 -37.04 0.12
CA VAL A 275 9.42 -36.09 -0.41
C VAL A 275 10.10 -34.82 -0.92
N ILE A 276 9.80 -34.46 -2.17
CA ILE A 276 10.15 -33.17 -2.78
C ILE A 276 8.86 -32.37 -2.95
N ALA A 277 8.75 -31.25 -2.25
CA ALA A 277 7.60 -30.36 -2.36
C ALA A 277 7.60 -29.63 -3.71
N LEU A 278 6.49 -29.74 -4.45
CA LEU A 278 6.29 -29.08 -5.75
C LEU A 278 5.63 -27.70 -5.63
N ASN A 279 5.10 -27.35 -4.45
CA ASN A 279 4.29 -26.16 -4.21
C ASN A 279 5.07 -24.94 -3.71
N THR A 280 6.40 -24.93 -3.79
CA THR A 280 7.19 -23.75 -3.40
C THR A 280 7.03 -22.65 -4.44
N ASP A 281 7.10 -21.37 -4.02
CA ASP A 281 6.88 -20.19 -4.86
C ASP A 281 7.76 -20.14 -6.13
N LYS A 282 8.80 -20.99 -6.21
CA LYS A 282 9.71 -21.13 -7.35
C LYS A 282 9.19 -22.05 -8.47
N LEU A 283 8.18 -22.88 -8.21
CA LEU A 283 7.49 -23.74 -9.19
C LEU A 283 6.15 -23.17 -9.67
N ARG A 284 5.67 -22.10 -9.03
CA ARG A 284 4.44 -21.39 -9.40
C ARG A 284 4.63 -20.36 -10.52
N ALA A 285 5.84 -20.24 -11.09
CA ALA A 285 6.09 -19.32 -12.18
C ALA A 285 5.51 -19.84 -13.51
N SER A 286 4.60 -19.05 -14.08
CA SER A 286 4.09 -19.07 -15.46
C SER A 286 3.14 -20.20 -15.90
N PHE A 287 1.86 -20.04 -15.51
CA PHE A 287 0.76 -20.17 -16.48
C PHE A 287 0.00 -18.85 -16.51
N TYR A 288 0.42 -17.92 -17.37
CA TYR A 288 -0.39 -16.76 -17.76
C TYR A 288 -0.89 -17.02 -19.18
N GLN A 289 -2.18 -17.28 -19.31
CA GLN A 289 -2.85 -17.33 -20.60
C GLN A 289 -3.13 -15.89 -21.00
N LYS A 290 -2.51 -15.43 -22.10
CA LYS A 290 -2.89 -14.20 -22.78
C LYS A 290 -4.31 -14.36 -23.30
N ILE A 291 -5.20 -13.44 -22.93
CA ILE A 291 -6.31 -13.01 -23.77
C ILE A 291 -5.94 -11.60 -24.23
#